data_AF-A0A965BY67-F1
#
_entry.id   AF-A0A965BY67-F1
#
_cell.length_a   1.000
_cell.length_b   1.000
_cell.length_c   1.000
_cell.angle_alpha   90.00
_cell.angle_beta   90.00
_cell.angle_gamma   90.00
#
_symmetry.space_group_name_H-M   'P 1'
#
loop_
_entity.id
_entity.type
_entity.pdbx_description
1 polymer ?
#
loop_
_entity_poly.entity_id
_entity_poly.type
_entity_poly.pdbx_seq_one_letter_code
_entity_poly.pdbx_strand_id
1 'polypeptide(L)' 'RQPGVAEIAKPDRILPLFRAAGGKREGFAAWHLLFHALWHRRHIQGAAPAGDVFETLSQT' A
#
# COMPACT_ATOMS: atom_id res chain seq x y z
N ARG A 1 5.52 3.92 -6.56
CA ARG A 1 6.33 3.33 -5.46
C ARG A 1 5.89 4.02 -4.18
N GLN A 2 5.56 3.29 -3.11
CA GLN A 2 5.03 3.88 -1.87
C GLN A 2 6.10 3.87 -0.76
N PRO A 3 6.55 5.04 -0.23
CA PRO A 3 7.64 5.11 0.75
C PRO A 3 7.37 4.28 2.02
N GLY A 4 6.20 4.46 2.66
CA GLY A 4 5.87 3.71 3.88
C GLY A 4 5.83 2.19 3.69
N VAL A 5 5.43 1.71 2.51
CA VAL A 5 5.48 0.26 2.20
C VAL A 5 6.92 -0.23 2.05
N ALA A 6 7.80 0.57 1.45
CA ALA A 6 9.21 0.20 1.27
C ALA A 6 9.98 0.13 2.59
N GLU A 7 9.52 0.82 3.63
CA GLU A 7 10.09 0.75 4.98
C GLU A 7 9.77 -0.57 5.69
N ILE A 8 8.58 -1.15 5.43
CA ILE A 8 8.08 -2.31 6.17
C ILE A 8 8.08 -3.62 5.37
N ALA A 9 8.27 -3.56 4.05
CA ALA A 9 8.14 -4.72 3.17
C ALA A 9 9.33 -4.86 2.20
N LYS A 10 9.72 -6.12 1.95
CA LYS A 10 10.74 -6.45 0.94
C LYS A 10 10.14 -6.25 -0.46
N PRO A 11 10.74 -5.42 -1.34
CA PRO A 11 10.19 -5.14 -2.68
C PRO A 11 9.85 -6.41 -3.47
N ASP A 12 10.72 -7.42 -3.43
CA ASP A 12 10.56 -8.68 -4.18
C ASP A 12 9.39 -9.54 -3.67
N ARG A 13 8.83 -9.23 -2.50
CA ARG A 13 7.69 -9.95 -1.91
C ARG A 13 6.36 -9.26 -2.15
N ILE A 14 6.36 -7.98 -2.54
CA ILE A 14 5.13 -7.20 -2.75
C ILE A 14 4.38 -7.73 -3.97
N LEU A 15 5.04 -7.85 -5.12
CA LEU A 15 4.36 -8.24 -6.36
C LEU A 15 3.79 -9.68 -6.31
N PRO A 16 4.52 -10.69 -5.78
CA PRO A 16 3.94 -12.02 -5.57
C PRO A 16 2.73 -12.02 -4.63
N LEU A 17 2.76 -11.21 -3.56
CA LEU A 17 1.64 -11.10 -2.63
C LEU A 17 0.37 -10.60 -3.32
N PHE A 18 0.47 -9.50 -4.07
CA PHE A 18 -0.68 -8.94 -4.79
C PHE A 18 -1.19 -9.87 -5.90
N ARG A 19 -0.32 -10.64 -6.56
CA ARG A 19 -0.73 -11.69 -7.51
C ARG A 19 -1.52 -12.82 -6.85
N ALA A 20 -1.22 -13.13 -5.58
CA ALA A 20 -1.90 -14.16 -4.81
C ALA A 20 -3.09 -13.63 -3.98
N ALA A 21 -3.48 -12.36 -4.13
CA ALA A 21 -4.47 -11.70 -3.27
C ALA A 21 -5.90 -12.28 -3.32
N GLY A 22 -6.20 -13.19 -4.26
CA GLY A 22 -7.42 -14.00 -4.24
C GLY A 22 -7.50 -14.99 -3.07
N GLY A 23 -6.36 -15.29 -2.42
CA GLY A 23 -6.29 -16.10 -1.21
C GLY A 23 -6.68 -15.29 0.04
N LYS A 24 -7.25 -15.96 1.06
CA LYS A 24 -7.73 -15.30 2.28
C LYS A 24 -6.62 -14.56 3.02
N ARG A 25 -5.45 -15.19 3.20
CA ARG A 25 -4.35 -14.65 4.00
C ARG A 25 -3.61 -13.56 3.22
N GLU A 26 -3.40 -13.83 1.94
CA GLU A 26 -2.70 -12.98 0.99
C GLU A 26 -3.50 -11.71 0.72
N GLY A 27 -4.81 -11.82 0.49
CA GLY A 27 -5.71 -10.68 0.33
C GLY A 27 -5.76 -9.81 1.58
N PHE A 28 -5.82 -10.41 2.78
CA PHE A 28 -5.78 -9.65 4.03
C PHE A 28 -4.45 -8.90 4.20
N ALA A 29 -3.32 -9.55 3.93
CA ALA A 29 -2.00 -8.91 4.01
C ALA A 29 -1.83 -7.81 2.95
N ALA A 30 -2.30 -8.03 1.71
CA ALA A 30 -2.32 -7.02 0.66
C ALA A 30 -3.15 -5.80 1.08
N TRP A 31 -4.30 -6.03 1.72
CA TRP A 31 -5.14 -4.95 2.24
C TRP A 31 -4.47 -4.16 3.36
N HIS A 32 -3.76 -4.83 4.27
CA HIS A 32 -2.97 -4.15 5.32
C HIS A 32 -1.90 -3.24 4.72
N LEU A 33 -1.22 -3.69 3.65
CA LEU A 33 -0.23 -2.86 2.97
C LEU A 33 -0.85 -1.63 2.30
N LEU A 34 -2.00 -1.77 1.65
CA LEU A 34 -2.71 -0.63 1.04
C LEU A 34 -3.16 0.38 2.10
N PHE A 35 -3.76 -0.12 3.20
CA PHE A 35 -4.16 0.72 4.31
C PHE A 35 -2.97 1.44 4.95
N HIS A 36 -1.87 0.72 5.19
CA HIS A 36 -0.65 1.32 5.75
C HIS A 36 -0.09 2.40 4.83
N ALA A 37 -0.08 2.18 3.51
CA ALA A 37 0.37 3.19 2.55
C ALA A 37 -0.45 4.49 2.63
N LEU A 38 -1.78 4.37 2.70
CA LEU A 38 -2.69 5.51 2.85
C LEU A 38 -2.47 6.24 4.19
N TRP A 39 -2.41 5.50 5.28
CA TRP A 39 -2.17 6.05 6.61
C TRP A 39 -0.82 6.79 6.65
N HIS A 40 0.24 6.15 6.15
CA HIS A 40 1.57 6.73 6.12
C HIS A 40 1.60 8.03 5.32
N ARG A 41 1.00 8.04 4.12
CA ARG A 41 0.90 9.25 3.29
C ARG A 41 0.18 10.39 4.04
N ARG A 42 -0.93 10.09 4.70
CA ARG A 42 -1.71 11.13 5.39
C ARG A 42 -1.04 11.66 6.65
N HIS A 43 -0.47 10.76 7.46
CA HIS A 43 -0.04 11.08 8.82
C HIS A 43 1.47 11.32 8.95
N ILE A 44 2.30 10.64 8.15
CA ILE A 44 3.76 10.82 8.16
C ILE A 44 4.18 11.87 7.13
N GLN A 45 3.61 11.82 5.93
CA GLN A 45 3.97 12.78 4.85
C GLN A 45 3.11 14.05 4.85
N GLY A 46 2.00 14.07 5.61
CA GLY A 46 1.08 15.21 5.66
C GLY A 46 0.32 15.47 4.36
N ALA A 47 0.39 14.57 3.38
CA ALA A 47 -0.24 14.76 2.08
C ALA A 47 -1.75 14.51 2.16
N ALA A 48 -2.52 15.37 1.49
CA ALA A 48 -3.97 15.19 1.37
C ALA A 48 -4.29 13.99 0.46
N PRO A 49 -5.40 13.27 0.72
CA PRO A 49 -5.92 12.29 -0.23
C PRO A 49 -6.40 13.00 -1.50
N ALA A 50 -6.37 12.28 -2.62
CA ALA A 50 -6.84 12.76 -3.91
C ALA A 50 -7.68 11.69 -4.59
N GLY A 51 -8.93 12.05 -4.89
CA GLY A 51 -9.90 11.15 -5.48
C GLY A 51 -10.04 9.85 -4.69
N ASP A 52 -9.94 8.73 -5.39
CA ASP A 52 -10.06 7.40 -4.79
C ASP A 52 -8.74 6.85 -4.22
N VAL A 53 -8.79 5.62 -3.71
CA VAL A 53 -7.63 4.93 -3.11
C VAL A 53 -6.48 4.79 -4.10
N PHE A 54 -6.75 4.43 -5.35
CA PHE A 54 -5.72 4.20 -6.35
C PHE A 54 -5.16 5.52 -6.86
N GLU A 55 -6.00 6.53 -7.04
CA GLU A 55 -5.57 7.87 -7.40
C GLU A 55 -4.64 8.44 -6.32
N THR A 56 -5.06 8.38 -5.04
CA THR A 56 -4.23 8.80 -3.89
C THR A 56 -2.88 8.07 -3.85
N LEU A 57 -2.87 6.76 -4.08
CA LEU A 57 -1.66 5.92 -4.06
C LEU A 57 -0.84 5.97 -5.37
N SER A 58 -1.32 6.64 -6.40
CA SER A 58 -0.57 6.85 -7.64
C SER A 58 0.24 8.14 -7.64
N GLN A 59 -0.09 9.06 -6.72
CA GLN A 59 0.63 10.33 -6.57
C GLN A 59 2.05 10.10 -6.06
N THR A 60 3.01 10.73 -6.74
CA THR A 60 4.45 10.66 -6.43
C THR A 60 4.77 11.42 -5.16
#